data_AF-A0A950YAZ1-F1
#
_entry.id   AF-A0A950YAZ1-F1
#
_cell.length_a   1.000
_cell.length_b   1.000
_cell.length_c   1.000
_cell.angle_alpha   90.00
_cell.angle_beta   90.00
_cell.angle_gamma   90.00
#
_symmetry.space_group_name_H-M   'P 1'
#
loop_
_entity.id
_entity.type
_entity.pdbx_description
1 polymer ?
#
loop_
_entity_poly.entity_id
_entity_poly.type
_entity_poly.pdbx_seq_one_letter_code
_entity_poly.pdbx_strand_id
1 'polypeptide(L)'
;MLDPRIYRNGMLVVAIALIVVAFSLGNQPSPLSATLVPDSFSGANAYGTMTSLAAQYPDRLPGSPGDNHVADYVASALSGYGFEVNRVVSGVQTADGPRTVQTVTGTLAGTTPGTIVVVAHRDAPHAGGPGSPADLSGTAVLLELARVLSAQTQERSVVLASTSAQVGAAGATQLARNLPAPVDAVIVLGDMAGVEVRSP
;
A
#
# COMPACT_ATOMS: atom_id res chain seq x y z
N MET A 1 35.25 -1.98 -57.05
CA MET A 1 36.12 -2.08 -55.86
C MET A 1 35.37 -1.39 -54.72
N LEU A 2 35.01 -2.13 -53.67
CA LEU A 2 34.27 -1.58 -52.53
C LEU A 2 35.18 -0.64 -51.72
N ASP A 3 34.73 0.58 -51.45
CA ASP A 3 35.52 1.59 -50.73
C ASP A 3 35.66 1.21 -49.24
N PRO A 4 36.88 0.94 -48.73
CA PRO A 4 37.11 0.52 -47.35
C PRO A 4 36.56 1.50 -46.30
N ARG A 5 36.38 2.77 -46.69
CA ARG A 5 35.84 3.83 -45.82
C ARG A 5 34.37 3.63 -45.48
N ILE A 6 33.58 3.09 -46.41
CA ILE A 6 32.15 2.81 -46.22
C ILE A 6 31.98 1.65 -45.23
N TYR A 7 32.80 0.60 -45.36
CA TYR A 7 32.81 -0.52 -44.43
C TYR A 7 33.22 -0.10 -43.02
N ARG A 8 34.24 0.75 -42.89
CA ARG A 8 34.68 1.26 -41.58
C ARG A 8 33.60 2.07 -40.88
N ASN A 9 32.91 2.94 -41.61
CA ASN A 9 31.84 3.76 -41.04
C ASN A 9 30.61 2.91 -40.68
N GLY A 10 30.25 1.93 -41.53
CA GLY A 10 29.16 1.00 -41.23
C GLY A 10 29.45 0.16 -39.99
N MET A 11 30.68 -0.33 -39.83
CA MET A 11 31.09 -1.12 -38.66
C MET A 11 31.08 -0.29 -37.37
N LEU A 12 31.40 1.01 -37.47
CA LEU A 12 31.36 1.93 -36.32
C LEU A 12 29.92 2.17 -35.83
N VAL A 13 28.96 2.29 -36.74
CA VAL A 13 27.53 2.40 -36.41
C VAL A 13 27.02 1.13 -35.74
N VAL A 14 27.40 -0.05 -36.25
CA VAL A 14 27.04 -1.34 -35.64
C VAL A 14 27.66 -1.49 -34.25
N ALA A 15 28.91 -1.10 -34.06
CA ALA A 15 29.58 -1.15 -32.77
C ALA A 15 28.90 -0.24 -31.73
N ILE A 16 28.51 0.98 -32.11
CA ILE A 16 27.76 1.90 -31.23
C ILE A 16 26.40 1.31 -30.88
N ALA A 17 25.67 0.75 -31.86
CA ALA A 17 24.37 0.12 -31.61
C ALA A 17 24.50 -1.07 -30.63
N LEU A 18 25.54 -1.89 -30.77
CA LEU A 18 25.82 -3.00 -29.84
C LEU A 18 26.14 -2.52 -28.43
N ILE A 19 26.91 -1.43 -28.29
CA ILE A 19 27.20 -0.82 -26.99
C ILE A 19 25.90 -0.31 -26.35
N VAL A 20 25.07 0.42 -27.10
CA VAL A 20 23.79 0.92 -26.59
C VAL A 20 22.89 -0.22 -26.13
N VAL A 21 22.78 -1.31 -26.90
CA VAL A 21 21.99 -2.49 -26.51
C VAL A 21 22.56 -3.17 -25.26
N ALA A 22 23.88 -3.36 -25.20
CA ALA A 22 24.53 -4.00 -24.06
C ALA A 22 24.36 -3.23 -22.74
N PHE A 23 24.35 -1.90 -22.80
CA PHE A 23 24.09 -1.06 -21.62
C PHE A 23 22.61 -0.73 -21.40
N SER A 24 21.73 -1.00 -22.38
CA SER A 24 20.27 -0.83 -22.25
C SER A 24 19.60 -2.00 -21.54
N LEU A 25 20.26 -3.17 -21.47
CA LEU A 25 19.84 -4.31 -20.66
C LEU A 25 20.26 -4.05 -19.21
N GLY A 26 19.62 -3.08 -18.56
CA GLY A 26 19.85 -2.78 -17.16
C GLY A 26 19.57 -4.02 -16.29
N ASN A 27 20.44 -4.24 -15.29
CA ASN A 27 20.37 -5.36 -14.36
C ASN A 27 18.94 -5.62 -13.89
N GLN A 28 18.36 -6.74 -14.32
CA GLN A 28 17.12 -7.24 -13.74
C GLN A 28 17.42 -7.57 -12.26
N PRO A 29 16.65 -7.02 -11.29
CA PRO A 29 16.84 -7.38 -9.89
C PRO A 29 16.77 -8.89 -9.75
N SER A 30 17.71 -9.48 -8.99
CA SER A 30 17.63 -10.91 -8.67
C SER A 30 16.25 -11.24 -8.11
N PRO A 31 15.65 -12.38 -8.49
CA PRO A 31 14.34 -12.76 -7.97
C PRO A 31 14.38 -12.75 -6.45
N LEU A 32 13.48 -11.98 -5.84
CA LEU A 32 13.32 -11.94 -4.39
C LEU A 32 12.95 -13.34 -3.92
N SER A 33 13.80 -13.93 -3.09
CA SER A 33 13.45 -15.17 -2.38
C SER A 33 12.63 -14.79 -1.17
N ALA A 34 11.32 -15.01 -1.22
CA ALA A 34 10.47 -14.83 -0.06
C ALA A 34 10.72 -15.99 0.91
N THR A 35 11.29 -15.71 2.09
CA THR A 35 11.35 -16.66 3.22
C THR A 35 10.00 -16.80 3.92
N LEU A 36 8.92 -16.26 3.34
CA LEU A 36 7.57 -16.53 3.81
C LEU A 36 7.22 -17.97 3.42
N VAL A 37 6.74 -18.75 4.39
CA VAL A 37 6.02 -19.99 4.05
C VAL A 37 4.86 -19.57 3.15
N PRO A 38 4.70 -20.16 1.94
CA PRO A 38 3.71 -19.75 0.94
C PRO A 38 2.27 -19.59 1.48
N ASP A 39 1.94 -20.28 2.56
CA ASP A 39 0.59 -20.33 3.15
C ASP A 39 0.40 -19.46 4.41
N SER A 40 1.33 -18.55 4.71
CA SER A 40 1.22 -17.73 5.93
C SER A 40 0.07 -16.71 5.86
N PHE A 41 -0.22 -16.17 4.68
CA PHE A 41 -1.34 -15.25 4.42
C PHE A 41 -2.61 -15.99 4.02
N SER A 42 -3.73 -15.71 4.68
CA SER A 42 -5.04 -16.29 4.35
C SER A 42 -5.97 -15.26 3.71
N GLY A 43 -6.18 -15.40 2.40
CA GLY A 43 -7.18 -14.61 1.67
C GLY A 43 -8.60 -14.82 2.20
N ALA A 44 -8.91 -16.01 2.72
CA ALA A 44 -10.20 -16.30 3.36
C ALA A 44 -10.42 -15.49 4.64
N ASN A 45 -9.37 -15.31 5.46
CA ASN A 45 -9.44 -14.49 6.68
C ASN A 45 -9.62 -13.01 6.33
N ALA A 46 -8.88 -12.51 5.33
CA ALA A 46 -9.03 -11.14 4.84
C ALA A 46 -10.46 -10.92 4.30
N TYR A 47 -10.98 -11.83 3.48
CA TYR A 47 -12.35 -11.74 2.96
C TYR A 47 -13.42 -11.79 4.08
N GLY A 48 -13.25 -12.66 5.08
CA GLY A 48 -14.12 -12.72 6.26
C GLY A 48 -14.10 -11.41 7.06
N THR A 49 -12.91 -10.83 7.25
CA THR A 49 -12.75 -9.53 7.94
C THR A 49 -13.42 -8.40 7.16
N MET A 50 -13.21 -8.34 5.85
CA MET A 50 -13.83 -7.36 4.95
C MET A 50 -15.35 -7.42 5.04
N THR A 51 -15.94 -8.60 4.87
CA THR A 51 -17.40 -8.80 4.89
C THR A 51 -18.00 -8.48 6.27
N SER A 52 -17.33 -8.88 7.35
CA SER A 52 -17.76 -8.55 8.72
C SER A 52 -17.76 -7.04 8.98
N LEU A 53 -16.67 -6.34 8.64
CA LEU A 53 -16.58 -4.89 8.85
C LEU A 53 -17.58 -4.14 7.98
N ALA A 54 -17.78 -4.57 6.73
CA ALA A 54 -18.76 -3.96 5.84
C ALA A 54 -20.20 -4.12 6.34
N ALA A 55 -20.54 -5.29 6.91
CA ALA A 55 -21.86 -5.54 7.49
C ALA A 55 -22.09 -4.75 8.77
N GLN A 56 -21.06 -4.60 9.62
CA GLN A 56 -21.16 -3.88 10.88
C GLN A 56 -21.16 -2.36 10.70
N TYR A 57 -20.40 -1.86 9.72
CA TYR A 57 -20.22 -0.44 9.43
C TYR A 57 -20.54 -0.17 7.96
N PRO A 58 -21.80 -0.20 7.53
CA PRO A 58 -22.17 0.01 6.12
C PRO A 58 -21.89 1.44 5.65
N ASP A 59 -22.11 2.43 6.52
CA ASP A 59 -21.87 3.85 6.20
C ASP A 59 -20.50 4.29 6.71
N ARG A 60 -19.57 4.55 5.79
CA ARG A 60 -18.17 4.87 6.08
C ARG A 60 -17.68 6.10 5.33
N LEU A 61 -18.52 7.13 5.22
CA LEU A 61 -18.10 8.42 4.69
C LEU A 61 -16.86 8.93 5.46
N PRO A 62 -15.92 9.65 4.82
CA PRO A 62 -14.73 10.13 5.49
C PRO A 62 -15.03 10.94 6.77
N GLY A 63 -14.50 10.50 7.91
CA GLY A 63 -14.71 11.13 9.22
C GLY A 63 -16.05 10.82 9.90
N SER A 64 -16.90 10.01 9.28
CA SER A 64 -18.17 9.56 9.86
C SER A 64 -17.97 8.63 11.07
N PRO A 65 -19.01 8.40 11.89
CA PRO A 65 -18.93 7.43 12.97
C PRO A 65 -18.50 6.03 12.52
N GLY A 66 -19.00 5.53 11.38
CA GLY A 66 -18.61 4.22 10.85
C GLY A 66 -17.15 4.17 10.40
N ASP A 67 -16.64 5.22 9.75
CA ASP A 67 -15.21 5.34 9.42
C ASP A 67 -14.33 5.34 10.68
N ASN A 68 -14.74 6.09 11.72
CA ASN A 68 -14.02 6.15 12.99
C ASN A 68 -14.05 4.82 13.75
N HIS A 69 -15.17 4.10 13.73
CA HIS A 69 -15.25 2.76 14.32
C HIS A 69 -14.34 1.75 13.62
N VAL A 70 -14.24 1.80 12.29
CA VAL A 70 -13.26 0.97 11.57
C VAL A 70 -11.83 1.39 11.94
N ALA A 71 -11.56 2.69 12.11
CA ALA A 71 -10.26 3.17 12.58
C ALA A 71 -9.90 2.59 13.96
N ASP A 72 -10.86 2.56 14.88
CA ASP A 72 -10.70 1.98 16.22
C ASP A 72 -10.45 0.48 16.16
N TYR A 73 -11.21 -0.24 15.34
CA TYR A 73 -11.01 -1.66 15.10
C TYR A 73 -9.59 -1.94 14.58
N VAL A 74 -9.14 -1.20 13.58
CA VAL A 74 -7.80 -1.35 13.01
C VAL A 74 -6.73 -1.12 14.07
N ALA A 75 -6.84 -0.04 14.84
CA ALA A 75 -5.88 0.28 15.88
C ALA A 75 -5.83 -0.79 16.98
N SER A 76 -6.98 -1.31 17.41
CA SER A 76 -7.05 -2.40 18.37
C SER A 76 -6.43 -3.69 17.83
N ALA A 77 -6.69 -4.03 16.57
CA ALA A 77 -6.10 -5.21 15.92
C ALA A 77 -4.57 -5.09 15.80
N LEU A 78 -4.07 -3.95 15.31
CA LEU A 78 -2.63 -3.70 15.19
C LEU A 78 -1.92 -3.79 16.55
N SER A 79 -2.49 -3.16 17.58
CA SER A 79 -1.97 -3.25 18.94
C SER A 79 -2.00 -4.68 19.47
N GLY A 80 -3.05 -5.46 19.18
CA GLY A 80 -3.15 -6.87 19.54
C GLY A 80 -2.09 -7.76 18.89
N TYR A 81 -1.60 -7.36 17.71
CA TYR A 81 -0.47 -8.00 17.02
C TYR A 81 0.89 -7.41 17.40
N GLY A 82 0.97 -6.57 18.43
CA GLY A 82 2.23 -6.04 18.96
C GLY A 82 2.82 -4.87 18.17
N PHE A 83 2.05 -4.24 17.27
CA PHE A 83 2.48 -3.01 16.62
C PHE A 83 2.39 -1.82 17.59
N GLU A 84 3.34 -0.90 17.50
CA GLU A 84 3.25 0.41 18.16
C GLU A 84 2.25 1.28 17.39
N VAL A 85 1.11 1.57 18.00
CA VAL A 85 0.01 2.27 17.32
C VAL A 85 0.04 3.76 17.60
N ASN A 86 -0.05 4.55 16.54
CA ASN A 86 -0.25 6.00 16.58
C ASN A 86 -1.53 6.39 15.81
N ARG A 87 -2.22 7.42 16.29
CA ARG A 87 -3.42 7.98 15.66
C ARG A 87 -3.21 9.46 15.41
N VAL A 88 -3.43 9.89 14.17
CA VAL A 88 -3.33 11.29 13.77
C VAL A 88 -4.69 11.75 13.26
N VAL A 89 -5.27 12.74 13.93
CA VAL A 89 -6.49 13.42 13.48
C VAL A 89 -6.11 14.64 12.67
N SER A 90 -6.75 14.86 11.53
CA SER A 90 -6.41 15.94 10.62
C SER A 90 -7.62 16.47 9.88
N GLY A 91 -7.65 17.78 9.63
CA GLY A 91 -8.60 18.38 8.69
C GLY A 91 -8.14 18.19 7.25
N VAL A 92 -9.00 17.67 6.38
CA VAL A 92 -8.73 17.44 4.96
C VAL A 92 -9.85 17.99 4.09
N GLN A 93 -9.52 18.35 2.84
CA GLN A 93 -10.52 18.69 1.84
C GLN A 93 -10.95 17.43 1.09
N THR A 94 -12.24 17.11 1.13
CA THR A 94 -12.83 15.99 0.39
C THR A 94 -13.70 16.51 -0.75
N ALA A 95 -14.16 15.62 -1.63
CA ALA A 95 -15.10 15.99 -2.69
C ALA A 95 -16.40 16.61 -2.14
N ASP A 96 -16.82 16.21 -0.94
CA ASP A 96 -18.02 16.72 -0.25
C ASP A 96 -17.73 17.89 0.70
N GLY A 97 -16.55 18.51 0.58
CA GLY A 97 -16.09 19.63 1.41
C GLY A 97 -15.13 19.23 2.54
N PRO A 98 -14.81 20.16 3.46
CA PRO A 98 -13.86 19.92 4.53
C PRO A 98 -14.38 18.87 5.53
N ARG A 99 -13.54 17.89 5.85
CA ARG A 99 -13.82 16.83 6.83
C ARG A 99 -12.65 16.68 7.80
N THR A 100 -12.94 16.23 9.01
CA THR A 100 -11.92 15.78 9.95
C THR A 100 -11.81 14.27 9.83
N VAL A 101 -10.62 13.77 9.53
CA VAL A 101 -10.36 12.34 9.35
C VAL A 101 -9.27 11.87 10.29
N GLN A 102 -9.31 10.58 10.63
CA GLN A 102 -8.28 9.92 11.41
C GLN A 102 -7.40 9.04 10.51
N THR A 103 -6.10 9.08 10.71
CA THR A 103 -5.15 8.09 10.17
C THR A 103 -4.62 7.26 11.31
N VAL A 104 -4.63 5.94 11.15
CA VAL A 104 -4.10 4.98 12.12
C VAL A 104 -2.86 4.36 11.52
N THR A 105 -1.74 4.41 12.24
CA THR A 105 -0.51 3.75 11.84
C THR A 105 -0.09 2.77 12.92
N GLY A 106 0.26 1.55 12.55
CA GLY A 106 0.98 0.60 13.41
C GLY A 106 2.39 0.40 12.89
N THR A 107 3.37 0.52 13.77
CA THR A 107 4.79 0.29 13.44
C THR A 107 5.27 -1.01 14.08
N LEU A 108 5.85 -1.89 13.27
CA LEU A 108 6.62 -3.05 13.72
C LEU A 108 8.09 -2.77 13.44
N ALA A 109 8.91 -2.71 14.50
CA ALA A 109 10.31 -2.34 14.39
C ALA A 109 11.14 -3.42 13.67
N GLY A 110 12.01 -2.99 12.75
CA GLY A 110 13.00 -3.84 12.12
C GLY A 110 14.36 -3.83 12.83
N THR A 111 15.23 -4.76 12.46
CA THR A 111 16.59 -4.87 13.01
C THR A 111 17.61 -3.95 12.32
N THR A 112 17.26 -3.34 11.19
CA THR A 112 18.13 -2.46 10.41
C THR A 112 17.42 -1.15 10.05
N PRO A 113 18.17 -0.04 9.81
CA PRO A 113 17.57 1.22 9.38
C PRO A 113 16.86 1.10 8.02
N GLY A 114 15.67 1.67 7.89
CA GLY A 114 14.85 1.61 6.68
C GLY A 114 13.42 1.19 7.01
N THR A 115 12.45 1.74 6.26
CA THR A 115 11.03 1.53 6.53
C THR A 115 10.25 1.20 5.26
N ILE A 116 9.40 0.19 5.32
CA ILE A 116 8.41 -0.11 4.29
C ILE A 116 7.04 0.30 4.82
N VAL A 117 6.34 1.16 4.08
CA VAL A 117 5.02 1.65 4.45
C VAL A 117 3.96 0.98 3.57
N VAL A 118 2.97 0.33 4.18
CA VAL A 118 1.81 -0.22 3.48
C VAL A 118 0.58 0.60 3.84
N VAL A 119 -0.09 1.17 2.85
CA VAL A 119 -1.20 2.11 3.02
C VAL A 119 -2.47 1.49 2.47
N ALA A 120 -3.56 1.53 3.22
CA ALA A 120 -4.89 1.19 2.74
C ALA A 120 -5.91 2.23 3.22
N HIS A 121 -6.88 2.56 2.36
CA HIS A 121 -8.03 3.34 2.79
C HIS A 121 -9.10 2.44 3.43
N ARG A 122 -9.97 3.02 4.25
CA ARG A 122 -11.10 2.31 4.89
C ARG A 122 -12.45 2.99 4.68
N ASP A 123 -12.43 4.26 4.25
CA ASP A 123 -13.64 5.01 3.93
C ASP A 123 -14.30 4.45 2.67
N ALA A 124 -15.56 4.81 2.48
CA ALA A 124 -16.32 4.57 1.26
C ALA A 124 -16.94 5.90 0.80
N PRO A 125 -16.72 6.34 -0.46
CA PRO A 125 -17.06 7.69 -0.89
C PRO A 125 -18.51 7.85 -1.37
N HIS A 126 -19.37 6.86 -1.18
CA HIS A 126 -20.74 6.90 -1.69
C HIS A 126 -21.66 7.79 -0.84
N ALA A 127 -21.98 8.97 -1.37
CA ALA A 127 -23.07 9.81 -0.85
C ALA A 127 -24.42 9.25 -1.34
N GLY A 128 -25.20 8.63 -0.46
CA GLY A 128 -26.60 8.23 -0.75
C GLY A 128 -26.92 6.74 -0.59
N GLY A 129 -26.01 5.92 -0.06
CA GLY A 129 -26.26 4.51 0.24
C GLY A 129 -25.07 3.86 0.95
N PRO A 130 -25.21 2.59 1.39
CA PRO A 130 -24.14 1.87 2.07
C PRO A 130 -22.90 1.76 1.16
N GLY A 131 -21.72 1.98 1.74
CA GLY A 131 -20.44 1.86 1.05
C GLY A 131 -20.18 0.44 0.56
N SER A 132 -19.45 0.28 -0.54
CA SER A 132 -19.16 -1.05 -1.09
C SER A 132 -18.34 -1.85 -0.09
N PRO A 133 -18.64 -3.13 0.15
CA PRO A 133 -17.75 -3.99 0.93
C PRO A 133 -16.33 -4.05 0.36
N ALA A 134 -16.17 -3.93 -0.95
CA ALA A 134 -14.87 -3.96 -1.62
C ALA A 134 -13.96 -2.78 -1.23
N ASP A 135 -14.53 -1.64 -0.79
CA ASP A 135 -13.74 -0.50 -0.29
C ASP A 135 -12.92 -0.86 0.96
N LEU A 136 -13.30 -1.92 1.68
CA LEU A 136 -12.56 -2.43 2.84
C LEU A 136 -11.54 -3.51 2.49
N SER A 137 -11.44 -3.94 1.23
CA SER A 137 -10.58 -5.04 0.81
C SER A 137 -9.10 -4.76 1.13
N GLY A 138 -8.59 -3.58 0.80
CA GLY A 138 -7.24 -3.14 1.16
C GLY A 138 -7.01 -3.11 2.68
N THR A 139 -7.98 -2.59 3.45
CA THR A 139 -7.90 -2.58 4.92
C THR A 139 -7.89 -4.00 5.50
N ALA A 140 -8.66 -4.92 4.93
CA ALA A 140 -8.69 -6.30 5.39
C ALA A 140 -7.39 -7.06 5.07
N VAL A 141 -6.81 -6.81 3.88
CA VAL A 141 -5.45 -7.31 3.54
C VAL A 141 -4.42 -6.73 4.50
N LEU A 142 -4.49 -5.43 4.83
CA LEU A 142 -3.59 -4.79 5.79
C LEU A 142 -3.66 -5.46 7.17
N LEU A 143 -4.85 -5.82 7.64
CA LEU A 143 -5.04 -6.51 8.92
C LEU A 143 -4.51 -7.95 8.92
N GLU A 144 -4.70 -8.68 7.81
CA GLU A 144 -4.13 -10.02 7.67
C GLU A 144 -2.60 -9.97 7.55
N LEU A 145 -2.05 -8.96 6.86
CA LEU A 145 -0.61 -8.70 6.85
C LEU A 145 -0.08 -8.43 8.27
N ALA A 146 -0.81 -7.65 9.08
CA ALA A 146 -0.41 -7.42 10.47
C ALA A 146 -0.24 -8.73 11.25
N ARG A 147 -1.22 -9.64 11.13
CA ARG A 147 -1.19 -10.97 11.77
C ARG A 147 0.00 -11.82 11.32
N VAL A 148 0.32 -11.79 10.03
CA VAL A 148 1.43 -12.57 9.47
C VAL A 148 2.78 -11.99 9.88
N LEU A 149 2.95 -10.68 9.75
CA LEU A 149 4.20 -9.99 10.01
C LEU A 149 4.57 -10.01 11.50
N SER A 150 3.57 -9.98 12.40
CA SER A 150 3.82 -10.04 13.86
C SER A 150 4.45 -11.34 14.32
N ALA A 151 4.33 -12.41 13.53
CA ALA A 151 4.91 -13.71 13.86
C ALA A 151 6.41 -13.83 13.46
N GLN A 152 7.02 -12.77 12.92
CA GLN A 152 8.34 -12.81 12.32
C GLN A 152 9.20 -11.61 12.73
N THR A 153 10.51 -11.82 12.79
CA THR A 153 11.48 -10.73 12.90
C THR A 153 11.63 -10.04 11.55
N GLN A 154 11.47 -8.72 11.53
CA GLN A 154 11.58 -7.92 10.31
C GLN A 154 12.99 -7.35 10.17
N GLU A 155 13.56 -7.37 8.97
CA GLU A 155 14.83 -6.69 8.71
C GLU A 155 14.64 -5.16 8.68
N ARG A 156 13.62 -4.69 7.97
CA ARG A 156 13.20 -3.29 7.89
C ARG A 156 11.98 -3.06 8.78
N SER A 157 11.82 -1.85 9.29
CA SER A 157 10.58 -1.50 9.98
C SER A 157 9.40 -1.56 9.01
N VAL A 158 8.25 -2.05 9.45
CA VAL A 158 7.03 -2.05 8.66
C VAL A 158 6.02 -1.12 9.32
N VAL A 159 5.49 -0.18 8.54
CA VAL A 159 4.40 0.70 8.97
C VAL A 159 3.15 0.33 8.19
N LEU A 160 2.13 -0.11 8.90
CA LEU A 160 0.80 -0.36 8.34
C LEU A 160 -0.07 0.86 8.62
N ALA A 161 -0.48 1.57 7.58
CA ALA A 161 -1.24 2.81 7.67
C ALA A 161 -2.65 2.65 7.09
N SER A 162 -3.65 2.77 7.95
CA SER A 162 -5.06 2.87 7.56
C SER A 162 -5.47 4.34 7.50
N THR A 163 -5.80 4.80 6.29
CA THR A 163 -6.20 6.18 6.00
C THR A 163 -7.70 6.28 5.71
N SER A 164 -8.19 7.50 5.59
CA SER A 164 -9.55 7.84 5.18
C SER A 164 -9.49 8.98 4.15
N ALA A 165 -10.61 9.39 3.56
CA ALA A 165 -10.68 10.35 2.46
C ALA A 165 -9.82 9.92 1.25
N GLN A 166 -10.18 8.78 0.66
CA GLN A 166 -9.48 8.21 -0.50
C GLN A 166 -9.65 9.06 -1.77
N VAL A 167 -10.81 9.73 -1.94
CA VAL A 167 -11.10 10.54 -3.13
C VAL A 167 -10.19 11.76 -3.13
N GLY A 168 -9.41 11.91 -4.22
CA GLY A 168 -8.37 12.92 -4.30
C GLY A 168 -7.14 12.64 -3.42
N ALA A 169 -7.02 11.42 -2.87
CA ALA A 169 -5.90 10.96 -2.04
C ALA A 169 -5.59 11.86 -0.84
N ALA A 170 -6.60 12.55 -0.28
CA ALA A 170 -6.41 13.55 0.75
C ALA A 170 -5.80 12.97 2.05
N GLY A 171 -6.27 11.80 2.50
CA GLY A 171 -5.69 11.13 3.67
C GLY A 171 -4.27 10.61 3.43
N ALA A 172 -4.00 10.03 2.25
CA ALA A 172 -2.67 9.58 1.88
C ALA A 172 -1.68 10.76 1.77
N THR A 173 -2.12 11.90 1.22
CA THR A 173 -1.33 13.14 1.16
C THR A 173 -0.99 13.66 2.56
N GLN A 174 -1.93 13.57 3.50
CA GLN A 174 -1.69 13.95 4.89
C GLN A 174 -0.73 12.99 5.60
N LEU A 175 -0.86 11.68 5.36
CA LEU A 175 0.06 10.66 5.87
C LEU A 175 1.50 10.91 5.38
N ALA A 176 1.67 11.19 4.08
CA ALA A 176 2.99 11.41 3.46
C ALA A 176 3.83 12.50 4.13
N ARG A 177 3.17 13.50 4.74
CA ARG A 177 3.85 14.59 5.47
C ARG A 177 4.44 14.16 6.81
N ASN A 178 3.99 13.02 7.35
CA ASN A 178 4.32 12.54 8.69
C ASN A 178 4.99 11.15 8.67
N LEU A 179 5.43 10.67 7.50
CA LEU A 179 6.06 9.35 7.42
C LEU A 179 7.42 9.34 8.14
N PRO A 180 7.78 8.23 8.81
CA PRO A 180 9.08 8.09 9.45
C PRO A 180 10.19 7.98 8.39
N ALA A 181 11.28 8.72 8.57
CA ALA A 181 12.45 8.65 7.70
C ALA A 181 13.54 7.74 8.31
N PRO A 182 14.29 6.96 7.49
CA PRO A 182 14.16 6.82 6.04
C PRO A 182 13.02 5.87 5.60
N VAL A 183 12.37 6.20 4.48
CA VAL A 183 11.39 5.35 3.80
C VAL A 183 12.06 4.70 2.60
N ASP A 184 12.12 3.37 2.59
CA ASP A 184 12.70 2.58 1.49
C ASP A 184 11.64 2.32 0.40
N ALA A 185 10.39 2.09 0.80
CA ALA A 185 9.28 1.82 -0.11
C ALA A 185 7.92 2.20 0.47
N VAL A 186 6.98 2.53 -0.41
CA VAL A 186 5.56 2.73 -0.09
C VAL A 186 4.73 1.84 -1.01
N ILE A 187 3.86 1.02 -0.42
CA ILE A 187 2.94 0.13 -1.11
C ILE A 187 1.52 0.61 -0.80
N VAL A 188 0.73 0.92 -1.82
CA VAL A 188 -0.66 1.34 -1.64
C VAL A 188 -1.57 0.19 -2.06
N LEU A 189 -2.45 -0.24 -1.16
CA LEU A 189 -3.47 -1.25 -1.40
C LEU A 189 -4.75 -0.54 -1.84
N GLY A 190 -5.12 -0.74 -3.11
CA GLY A 190 -6.39 -0.27 -3.69
C GLY A 190 -7.49 -1.30 -3.53
N ASP A 191 -8.26 -1.52 -4.59
CA ASP A 191 -9.23 -2.63 -4.65
C ASP A 191 -8.49 -3.98 -4.73
N MET A 192 -8.55 -4.73 -3.63
CA MET A 192 -7.98 -6.06 -3.49
C MET A 192 -9.04 -7.18 -3.64
N ALA A 193 -10.31 -6.83 -3.84
CA ALA A 193 -11.42 -7.77 -4.02
C ALA A 193 -11.89 -7.86 -5.48
N GLY A 194 -11.35 -7.01 -6.37
CA GLY A 194 -11.62 -7.06 -7.80
C GLY A 194 -11.22 -8.38 -8.44
N VAL A 195 -12.11 -8.94 -9.25
CA VAL A 195 -11.82 -10.09 -10.13
C VAL A 195 -11.19 -9.69 -11.45
N GLU A 196 -11.16 -8.40 -11.75
CA GLU A 196 -10.55 -7.80 -12.92
C GLU A 196 -9.55 -6.72 -12.50
N VAL A 197 -8.35 -6.74 -13.07
CA VAL A 197 -7.36 -5.68 -12.88
C VAL A 197 -7.81 -4.46 -13.66
N ARG A 198 -8.10 -3.36 -12.97
CA ARG A 198 -8.33 -2.05 -13.60
C ARG A 198 -7.04 -1.24 -13.52
N SER A 199 -6.61 -0.69 -14.65
CA SER A 199 -5.48 0.24 -14.66
C SER A 199 -5.81 1.48 -13.83
N PRO A 200 -4.85 2.00 -13.04
CA PRO A 200 -5.04 3.21 -12.24
C PRO A 200 -5.30 4.46 -13.09
#